data_AF-A0A1G6DL96-F1
#
_entry.id   AF-A0A1G6DL96-F1
#
_cell.length_a   1.000
_cell.length_b   1.000
_cell.length_c   1.000
_cell.angle_alpha   90.00
_cell.angle_beta   90.00
_cell.angle_gamma   90.00
#
_symmetry.space_group_name_H-M   'P 1'
#
loop_
_entity.id
_entity.type
_entity.pdbx_description
1 polymer ?
#
loop_
_entity_poly.entity_id
_entity_poly.type
_entity_poly.pdbx_seq_one_letter_code
_entity_poly.pdbx_strand_id
1 'polypeptide(L)'
;MTTLLVGFDSAWTPTNSGALVGALRTDDGKFRGLGSPQVVNYSKAEGTILGWQSQHNPEATIVLIDQPTIVKNASGQRPVENLVGSPVSRRYGGMQPANTTKKEMFGEDAPVWRFLARFGGPANPLEQLTGTWVIETYPVLAMIALGWTLPDLRPTGRLPKYNPERRKTFSISDWRHVCQRASSALQVRGLSGIATWLDGVAQSNAPRKCDQDGLDACICLLAALHLVETRECMMVGSLDTGYIVVPHADSLYTELHARCEQTSRTASEWVRLFSLTTISGALPGPSGNSMQRTER
;
A
#
# COMPACT_ATOMS: atom_id res chain seq x y z
N MET A 1 -4.22 10.35 -18.43
CA MET A 1 -2.92 9.89 -17.96
C MET A 1 -2.98 8.40 -17.69
N THR A 2 -2.22 7.61 -18.46
CA THR A 2 -2.10 6.18 -18.19
C THR A 2 -1.16 5.96 -17.01
N THR A 3 -1.60 5.24 -15.98
CA THR A 3 -0.81 4.98 -14.77
C THR A 3 -0.75 3.48 -14.51
N LEU A 4 0.45 2.96 -14.29
CA LEU A 4 0.65 1.59 -13.81
C LEU A 4 0.54 1.55 -12.29
N LEU A 5 -0.34 0.69 -11.78
CA LEU A 5 -0.59 0.48 -10.37
C LEU A 5 -0.13 -0.93 -10.01
N VAL A 6 0.65 -1.04 -8.95
CA VAL A 6 1.25 -2.31 -8.53
C VAL A 6 1.01 -2.49 -7.03
N GLY A 7 0.44 -3.62 -6.67
CA GLY A 7 0.45 -4.12 -5.30
C GLY A 7 1.51 -5.20 -5.15
N PHE A 8 2.39 -5.04 -4.15
CA PHE A 8 3.50 -5.94 -3.91
C PHE A 8 3.55 -6.39 -2.45
N ASP A 9 3.10 -7.62 -2.16
CA ASP A 9 3.51 -8.30 -0.93
C ASP A 9 4.92 -8.83 -1.15
N SER A 10 5.90 -8.21 -0.51
CA SER A 10 7.29 -8.49 -0.83
C SER A 10 7.79 -9.80 -0.20
N ALA A 11 8.92 -10.31 -0.67
CA ALA A 11 9.54 -11.48 -0.07
C ALA A 11 10.10 -11.23 1.35
N TRP A 12 10.32 -9.97 1.76
CA TRP A 12 11.06 -9.54 2.96
C TRP A 12 12.54 -9.94 3.03
N THR A 13 12.91 -11.16 2.62
CA THR A 13 14.27 -11.70 2.64
C THR A 13 14.70 -12.22 1.26
N PRO A 14 16.00 -12.48 1.01
CA PRO A 14 16.48 -12.97 -0.29
C PRO A 14 15.94 -14.35 -0.71
N THR A 15 15.65 -15.22 0.26
CA THR A 15 15.29 -16.62 0.03
C THR A 15 13.78 -16.87 -0.06
N ASN A 16 13.00 -15.90 0.38
CA ASN A 16 11.54 -15.99 0.38
C ASN A 16 10.96 -15.55 -0.97
N SER A 17 9.69 -15.87 -1.16
CA SER A 17 8.84 -15.27 -2.20
C SER A 17 7.72 -14.49 -1.54
N GLY A 18 7.19 -13.51 -2.26
CA GLY A 18 5.90 -12.91 -2.01
C GLY A 18 5.06 -12.95 -3.28
N ALA A 19 4.21 -11.96 -3.50
CA ALA A 19 3.39 -11.86 -4.71
C ALA A 19 3.23 -10.45 -5.25
N LEU A 20 3.01 -10.35 -6.55
CA LEU A 20 2.84 -9.11 -7.28
C LEU A 20 1.56 -9.15 -8.10
N VAL A 21 0.81 -8.05 -8.10
CA VAL A 21 -0.36 -7.87 -8.98
C VAL A 21 -0.36 -6.45 -9.55
N GLY A 22 -0.74 -6.33 -10.82
CA GLY A 22 -0.71 -5.08 -11.56
C GLY A 22 -2.07 -4.73 -12.17
N ALA A 23 -2.34 -3.43 -12.26
CA ALA A 23 -3.44 -2.87 -13.03
C ALA A 23 -2.99 -1.58 -13.72
N LEU A 24 -3.59 -1.26 -14.87
CA LEU A 24 -3.47 0.04 -15.50
C LEU A 24 -4.71 0.86 -15.18
N ARG A 25 -4.51 2.14 -14.85
CA ARG A 25 -5.53 3.17 -15.01
C ARG A 25 -5.38 3.76 -16.41
N THR A 26 -6.42 3.70 -17.24
CA THR A 26 -6.44 4.27 -18.58
C THR A 26 -6.84 5.74 -18.55
N ASP A 27 -6.67 6.44 -19.67
CA ASP A 27 -6.97 7.88 -19.77
C ASP A 27 -8.44 8.22 -19.52
N ASP A 28 -9.34 7.30 -19.82
CA ASP A 28 -10.78 7.41 -19.51
C ASP A 28 -11.11 7.12 -18.04
N GLY A 29 -10.10 6.93 -17.19
CA GLY A 29 -10.22 6.69 -15.76
C GLY A 29 -10.60 5.25 -15.39
N LYS A 30 -10.78 4.35 -16.35
CA LYS A 30 -11.07 2.94 -16.09
C LYS A 30 -9.83 2.17 -15.65
N PHE A 31 -10.06 1.00 -15.06
CA PHE A 31 -8.98 0.10 -14.67
C PHE A 31 -8.98 -1.17 -15.53
N ARG A 32 -7.77 -1.66 -15.85
CA ARG A 32 -7.55 -2.93 -16.54
C ARG A 32 -6.50 -3.74 -15.80
N GLY A 33 -6.87 -4.94 -15.34
CA GLY A 33 -5.94 -5.85 -14.67
C GLY A 33 -4.89 -6.41 -15.63
N LEU A 34 -3.69 -6.68 -15.11
CA LEU A 34 -2.56 -7.25 -15.86
C LEU A 34 -2.35 -8.75 -15.58
N GLY A 35 -3.39 -9.43 -15.10
CA GLY A 35 -3.41 -10.85 -14.77
C GLY A 35 -3.67 -11.12 -13.28
N SER A 36 -3.72 -12.40 -12.92
CA SER A 36 -3.78 -12.83 -11.52
C SER A 36 -2.47 -12.51 -10.77
N PRO A 37 -2.51 -12.43 -9.43
CA PRO A 37 -1.31 -12.31 -8.62
C PRO A 37 -0.26 -13.37 -8.97
N GLN A 38 1.00 -12.94 -9.08
CA GLN A 38 2.12 -13.78 -9.46
C GLN A 38 3.06 -13.97 -8.27
N VAL A 39 3.45 -15.21 -7.98
CA VAL A 39 4.51 -15.48 -7.00
C VAL A 39 5.85 -14.96 -7.54
N VAL A 40 6.50 -14.10 -6.77
CA VAL A 40 7.74 -13.40 -7.16
C VAL A 40 8.71 -13.28 -5.98
N ASN A 41 9.99 -13.24 -6.29
CA ASN A 41 10.99 -12.61 -5.44
C ASN A 41 11.30 -11.21 -5.99
N TYR A 42 12.24 -10.49 -5.37
CA TYR A 42 12.60 -9.13 -5.79
C TYR A 42 13.07 -9.01 -7.24
N SER A 43 13.93 -9.92 -7.72
CA SER A 43 14.43 -9.87 -9.09
C SER A 43 13.32 -10.11 -10.12
N LYS A 44 12.42 -11.06 -9.85
CA LYS A 44 11.26 -11.31 -10.72
C LYS A 44 10.26 -10.16 -10.66
N ALA A 45 10.02 -9.57 -9.49
CA ALA A 45 9.17 -8.40 -9.34
C ALA A 45 9.69 -7.21 -10.16
N GLU A 46 10.99 -6.92 -10.06
CA GLU A 46 11.66 -5.89 -10.86
C GLU A 46 11.47 -6.14 -12.36
N GLY A 47 11.77 -7.35 -12.84
CA GLY A 47 11.60 -7.72 -14.24
C GLY A 47 10.16 -7.59 -14.73
N THR A 48 9.17 -8.01 -13.92
CA THR A 48 7.75 -7.90 -14.26
C THR A 48 7.30 -6.44 -14.35
N ILE A 49 7.67 -5.59 -13.39
CA ILE A 49 7.29 -4.16 -13.40
C ILE A 49 7.90 -3.46 -14.61
N LEU A 50 9.19 -3.67 -14.88
CA LEU A 50 9.87 -3.11 -16.06
C LEU A 50 9.24 -3.61 -17.37
N GLY A 51 8.84 -4.88 -17.42
CA GLY A 51 8.11 -5.45 -18.54
C GLY A 51 6.78 -4.75 -18.78
N TRP A 52 5.98 -4.53 -17.73
CA TRP A 52 4.72 -3.78 -17.83
C TRP A 52 4.94 -2.32 -18.22
N GLN A 53 5.97 -1.65 -17.67
CA GLN A 53 6.33 -0.29 -18.06
C GLN A 53 6.71 -0.22 -19.55
N SER A 54 7.54 -1.14 -20.03
CA SER A 54 7.93 -1.20 -21.45
C SER A 54 6.75 -1.52 -22.36
N GLN A 55 5.86 -2.42 -21.95
CA GLN A 55 4.72 -2.85 -22.77
C GLN A 55 3.63 -1.79 -22.86
N HIS A 56 3.40 -1.04 -21.80
CA HIS A 56 2.26 -0.13 -21.68
C HIS A 56 2.63 1.35 -21.70
N ASN A 57 3.93 1.67 -21.64
CA ASN A 57 4.47 3.04 -21.65
C ASN A 57 3.66 4.01 -20.76
N PRO A 58 3.45 3.69 -19.47
CA PRO A 58 2.65 4.52 -18.59
C PRO A 58 3.37 5.84 -18.29
N GLU A 59 2.63 6.92 -18.13
CA GLU A 59 3.20 8.23 -17.76
C GLU A 59 3.67 8.24 -16.30
N ALA A 60 3.09 7.40 -15.44
CA ALA A 60 3.52 7.20 -14.06
C ALA A 60 3.34 5.74 -13.62
N THR A 61 4.12 5.31 -12.64
CA THR A 61 3.99 4.02 -11.97
C THR A 61 3.91 4.22 -10.46
N ILE A 62 2.97 3.56 -9.80
CA ILE A 62 2.85 3.56 -8.34
C ILE A 62 2.93 2.11 -7.85
N VAL A 63 3.91 1.85 -6.99
CA VAL A 63 4.13 0.56 -6.32
C VAL A 63 3.82 0.72 -4.84
N LEU A 64 2.79 0.04 -4.36
CA LEU A 64 2.47 -0.08 -2.94
C LEU A 64 3.07 -1.39 -2.45
N ILE A 65 4.06 -1.29 -1.58
CA ILE A 65 4.86 -2.44 -1.11
C ILE A 65 4.59 -2.73 0.37
N ASP A 66 4.32 -4.00 0.70
CA ASP A 66 4.33 -4.50 2.09
C ASP A 66 5.77 -4.85 2.50
N GLN A 67 6.56 -3.80 2.70
CA GLN A 67 7.84 -3.84 3.40
C GLN A 67 8.27 -2.43 3.79
N PRO A 68 8.92 -2.26 4.95
CA PRO A 68 9.61 -1.03 5.30
C PRO A 68 10.53 -0.50 4.20
N THR A 69 10.28 0.73 3.74
CA THR A 69 11.09 1.37 2.67
C THR A 69 12.16 2.30 3.21
N ILE A 70 12.05 2.68 4.49
CA ILE A 70 13.03 3.49 5.23
C ILE A 70 13.23 2.84 6.59
N VAL A 71 14.45 2.38 6.86
CA VAL A 71 14.85 1.76 8.14
C VAL A 71 16.22 2.29 8.57
N LYS A 72 16.23 3.21 9.54
CA LYS A 72 17.47 3.77 10.11
C LYS A 72 17.80 3.24 11.50
N ASN A 73 16.83 2.59 12.15
CA ASN A 73 16.96 2.10 13.52
C ASN A 73 18.00 0.98 13.60
N ALA A 74 19.00 1.13 14.48
CA ALA A 74 19.94 0.05 14.79
C ALA A 74 19.21 -1.14 15.45
N SER A 75 18.29 -0.87 16.37
CA SER A 75 17.52 -1.87 17.11
C SER A 75 16.09 -1.38 17.40
N GLY A 76 15.24 -2.27 17.91
CA GLY A 76 13.87 -1.94 18.33
C GLY A 76 12.93 -1.72 17.15
N GLN A 77 11.94 -0.86 17.32
CA GLN A 77 10.92 -0.53 16.32
C GLN A 77 11.07 0.91 15.83
N ARG A 78 10.67 1.16 14.57
CA ARG A 78 10.58 2.52 14.02
C ARG A 78 9.50 3.32 14.74
N PRO A 79 9.58 4.66 14.78
CA PRO A 79 8.52 5.50 15.34
C PRO A 79 7.13 5.24 14.73
N VAL A 80 7.05 5.03 13.41
CA VAL A 80 5.78 4.68 12.73
C VAL A 80 5.19 3.36 13.24
N GLU A 81 6.02 2.35 13.51
CA GLU A 81 5.59 1.05 14.04
C GLU A 81 5.03 1.17 15.47
N ASN A 82 5.58 2.09 16.28
CA ASN A 82 5.05 2.39 17.61
C ASN A 82 3.63 2.99 17.57
N LEU A 83 3.36 3.83 16.57
CA LEU A 83 2.05 4.43 16.36
C LEU A 83 1.06 3.39 15.82
N VAL A 84 1.42 2.73 14.71
CA VAL A 84 0.59 1.73 14.01
C VAL A 84 0.36 0.46 14.83
N GLY A 85 1.33 0.06 15.65
CA GLY A 85 1.20 -1.11 16.54
C GLY A 85 0.05 -0.99 17.54
N SER A 86 -0.35 0.23 17.92
CA SER A 86 -1.47 0.47 18.85
C SER A 86 -2.83 0.02 18.27
N PRO A 87 -3.34 0.60 17.15
CA PRO A 87 -4.62 0.16 16.57
C PRO A 87 -4.61 -1.30 16.12
N VAL A 88 -3.45 -1.82 15.70
CA VAL A 88 -3.28 -3.23 15.29
C VAL A 88 -3.39 -4.18 16.49
N SER A 89 -2.68 -3.91 17.59
CA SER A 89 -2.71 -4.76 18.80
C SER A 89 -4.04 -4.70 19.55
N ARG A 90 -4.76 -3.57 19.49
CA ARG A 90 -6.15 -3.46 19.98
C ARG A 90 -7.07 -4.51 19.33
N ARG A 91 -6.74 -4.94 18.11
CA ARG A 91 -7.46 -5.95 17.32
C ARG A 91 -6.74 -7.31 17.27
N TYR A 92 -5.85 -7.57 18.22
CA TYR A 92 -5.05 -8.80 18.37
C TYR A 92 -4.11 -9.10 17.18
N GLY A 93 -3.71 -8.06 16.44
CA GLY A 93 -2.66 -8.15 15.44
C GLY A 93 -1.27 -7.91 16.04
N GLY A 94 -0.24 -8.23 15.27
CA GLY A 94 1.15 -7.90 15.59
C GLY A 94 1.71 -6.90 14.56
N MET A 95 2.73 -6.15 14.97
CA MET A 95 3.56 -5.37 14.06
C MET A 95 4.99 -5.87 14.21
N GLN A 96 5.62 -6.27 13.11
CA GLN A 96 7.01 -6.73 13.14
C GLN A 96 7.94 -5.50 13.18
N PRO A 97 8.83 -5.39 14.18
CA PRO A 97 9.78 -4.28 14.23
C PRO A 97 10.76 -4.32 13.05
N ALA A 98 11.06 -3.17 12.44
CA ALA A 98 12.08 -3.04 11.42
C ALA A 98 13.32 -2.30 11.97
N ASN A 99 14.47 -2.96 11.87
CA ASN A 99 15.76 -2.41 12.29
C ASN A 99 16.91 -3.16 11.59
N THR A 100 18.08 -2.54 11.53
CA THR A 100 19.22 -3.02 10.75
C THR A 100 19.92 -4.24 11.34
N THR A 101 19.65 -4.61 12.61
CA THR A 101 20.13 -5.90 13.15
C THR A 101 19.46 -7.11 12.48
N LYS A 102 18.30 -6.93 11.84
CA LYS A 102 17.65 -7.94 11.00
C LYS A 102 18.30 -7.98 9.61
N LYS A 103 19.54 -8.49 9.56
CA LYS A 103 20.44 -8.39 8.39
C LYS A 103 19.80 -8.81 7.06
N GLU A 104 19.06 -9.92 7.03
CA GLU A 104 18.43 -10.40 5.78
C GLU A 104 17.30 -9.50 5.28
N MET A 105 16.64 -8.77 6.18
CA MET A 105 15.48 -7.92 5.85
C MET A 105 15.88 -6.46 5.62
N PHE A 106 16.83 -5.95 6.42
CA PHE A 106 17.17 -4.53 6.51
C PHE A 106 18.67 -4.26 6.73
N GLY A 107 19.53 -5.26 6.56
CA GLY A 107 20.98 -5.05 6.45
C GLY A 107 21.36 -4.41 5.12
N GLU A 108 22.63 -4.05 4.93
CA GLU A 108 23.11 -3.36 3.73
C GLU A 108 22.81 -4.13 2.43
N ASP A 109 22.87 -5.46 2.47
CA ASP A 109 22.61 -6.34 1.32
C ASP A 109 21.13 -6.77 1.18
N ALA A 110 20.22 -6.20 1.98
CA ALA A 110 18.81 -6.59 1.91
C ALA A 110 18.21 -6.26 0.52
N PRO A 111 17.38 -7.15 -0.05
CA PRO A 111 16.98 -7.05 -1.45
C PRO A 111 16.06 -5.85 -1.73
N VAL A 112 15.36 -5.36 -0.70
CA VAL A 112 14.51 -4.16 -0.77
C VAL A 112 15.30 -2.91 -1.19
N TRP A 113 16.57 -2.78 -0.77
CA TRP A 113 17.38 -1.59 -1.10
C TRP A 113 17.75 -1.54 -2.58
N ARG A 114 18.09 -2.69 -3.18
CA ARG A 114 18.33 -2.79 -4.62
C ARG A 114 17.07 -2.47 -5.42
N PHE A 115 15.93 -3.01 -4.98
CA PHE A 115 14.64 -2.73 -5.61
C PHE A 115 14.29 -1.24 -5.55
N LEU A 116 14.44 -0.61 -4.38
CA LEU A 116 14.21 0.82 -4.23
C LEU A 116 15.16 1.66 -5.10
N ALA A 117 16.45 1.35 -5.12
CA ALA A 117 17.42 2.02 -5.97
C ALA A 117 17.07 1.94 -7.46
N ARG A 118 16.48 0.82 -7.90
CA ARG A 118 16.02 0.64 -9.28
C ARG A 118 14.83 1.52 -9.63
N PHE A 119 13.94 1.79 -8.67
CA PHE A 119 12.67 2.49 -8.88
C PHE A 119 12.63 3.90 -8.27
N GLY A 120 13.80 4.50 -7.99
CA GLY A 120 13.91 5.91 -7.57
C GLY A 120 13.85 6.15 -6.05
N GLY A 121 13.82 5.09 -5.24
CA GLY A 121 13.77 5.18 -3.78
C GLY A 121 12.36 5.28 -3.21
N PRO A 122 12.24 5.46 -1.88
CA PRO A 122 10.96 5.75 -1.23
C PRO A 122 10.42 7.09 -1.71
N ALA A 123 9.20 7.10 -2.23
CA ALA A 123 8.56 8.30 -2.74
C ALA A 123 8.08 9.24 -1.61
N ASN A 124 7.89 10.52 -1.89
CA ASN A 124 7.12 11.41 -1.02
C ASN A 124 5.66 11.44 -1.49
N PRO A 125 4.70 10.82 -0.75
CA PRO A 125 3.31 10.77 -1.19
C PRO A 125 2.60 12.13 -1.16
N LEU A 126 3.22 13.17 -0.58
CA LEU A 126 2.68 14.52 -0.47
C LEU A 126 3.11 15.43 -1.64
N GLU A 127 3.98 14.94 -2.51
CA GLU A 127 4.42 15.65 -3.71
C GLU A 127 3.55 15.31 -4.94
N GLN A 128 3.84 15.94 -6.08
CA GLN A 128 3.17 15.61 -7.32
C GLN A 128 3.67 14.27 -7.88
N LEU A 129 2.73 13.41 -8.28
CA LEU A 129 3.05 12.13 -8.92
C LEU A 129 3.87 12.35 -10.19
N THR A 130 5.12 11.91 -10.17
CA THR A 130 6.05 11.95 -11.31
C THR A 130 6.87 10.66 -11.37
N GLY A 131 7.01 10.09 -12.58
CA GLY A 131 7.81 8.89 -12.80
C GLY A 131 7.32 7.65 -12.04
N THR A 132 8.23 6.95 -11.37
CA THR A 132 7.90 5.77 -10.55
C THR A 132 7.95 6.12 -9.07
N TRP A 133 6.88 5.79 -8.36
CA TRP A 133 6.78 5.91 -6.91
C TRP A 133 6.77 4.53 -6.27
N VAL A 134 7.62 4.34 -5.25
CA VAL A 134 7.53 3.20 -4.34
C VAL A 134 7.13 3.71 -2.96
N ILE A 135 6.01 3.22 -2.46
CA ILE A 135 5.36 3.69 -1.24
C ILE A 135 5.15 2.49 -0.32
N GLU A 136 5.64 2.61 0.92
CA GLU A 136 5.36 1.63 1.97
C GLU A 136 3.87 1.64 2.31
N THR A 137 3.25 0.47 2.27
CA THR A 137 1.91 0.22 2.81
C THR A 137 1.95 -0.94 3.79
N TYR A 138 0.84 -1.17 4.47
CA TYR A 138 0.69 -2.29 5.38
C TYR A 138 -0.71 -2.89 5.25
N PRO A 139 -0.88 -4.07 4.62
CA PRO A 139 -2.18 -4.70 4.36
C PRO A 139 -3.08 -4.79 5.59
N VAL A 140 -2.53 -5.11 6.75
CA VAL A 140 -3.30 -5.19 8.00
C VAL A 140 -3.86 -3.84 8.40
N LEU A 141 -3.07 -2.76 8.32
CA LEU A 141 -3.56 -1.41 8.62
C LEU A 141 -4.57 -0.93 7.57
N ALA A 142 -4.34 -1.26 6.29
CA ALA A 142 -5.28 -0.98 5.22
C ALA A 142 -6.63 -1.69 5.45
N MET A 143 -6.63 -2.93 5.90
CA MET A 143 -7.86 -3.63 6.29
C MET A 143 -8.59 -2.97 7.45
N ILE A 144 -7.87 -2.43 8.44
CA ILE A 144 -8.50 -1.66 9.53
C ILE A 144 -9.17 -0.41 8.95
N ALA A 145 -8.47 0.33 8.10
CA ALA A 145 -9.02 1.53 7.45
C ALA A 145 -10.24 1.21 6.58
N LEU A 146 -10.21 0.11 5.83
CA LEU A 146 -11.32 -0.34 4.98
C LEU A 146 -12.49 -0.95 5.78
N GLY A 147 -12.38 -1.05 7.11
CA GLY A 147 -13.42 -1.61 7.97
C GLY A 147 -13.61 -3.11 7.77
N TRP A 148 -12.53 -3.87 7.52
CA TRP A 148 -12.55 -5.32 7.33
C TRP A 148 -12.26 -6.10 8.61
N THR A 149 -12.49 -5.45 9.76
CA THR A 149 -12.45 -6.10 11.07
C THR A 149 -13.71 -6.92 11.31
N LEU A 150 -13.59 -7.96 12.11
CA LEU A 150 -14.70 -8.83 12.50
C LEU A 150 -15.21 -8.44 13.90
N PRO A 151 -16.50 -8.71 14.21
CA PRO A 151 -17.04 -8.53 15.56
C PRO A 151 -16.21 -9.26 16.62
N ASP A 152 -16.09 -8.65 17.80
CA ASP A 152 -15.35 -9.17 18.94
C ASP A 152 -15.95 -8.60 20.24
N LEU A 153 -15.51 -9.12 21.40
CA LEU A 153 -15.84 -8.54 22.70
C LEU A 153 -15.26 -7.13 22.86
N ARG A 154 -14.14 -6.82 22.19
CA ARG A 154 -13.61 -5.46 22.14
C ARG A 154 -14.44 -4.59 21.20
N PRO A 155 -14.80 -3.34 21.59
CA PRO A 155 -15.53 -2.42 20.71
C PRO A 155 -14.84 -2.15 19.38
N THR A 156 -13.50 -2.27 19.33
CA THR A 156 -12.70 -2.10 18.11
C THR A 156 -12.79 -3.27 17.12
N GLY A 157 -13.49 -4.35 17.50
CA GLY A 157 -13.48 -5.63 16.78
C GLY A 157 -12.12 -6.35 16.88
N ARG A 158 -11.95 -7.38 16.03
CA ARG A 158 -10.71 -8.14 15.86
C ARG A 158 -10.27 -8.21 14.40
N LEU A 159 -8.99 -8.40 14.18
CA LEU A 159 -8.47 -8.71 12.84
C LEU A 159 -8.83 -10.14 12.42
N PRO A 160 -9.10 -10.38 11.13
CA PRO A 160 -9.24 -11.72 10.58
C PRO A 160 -7.98 -12.57 10.81
N LYS A 161 -8.14 -13.85 11.14
CA LYS A 161 -7.03 -14.81 11.29
C LYS A 161 -6.84 -15.61 10.00
N TYR A 162 -6.41 -14.92 8.95
CA TYR A 162 -6.37 -15.45 7.57
C TYR A 162 -5.02 -16.02 7.12
N ASN A 163 -3.97 -16.01 7.96
CA ASN A 163 -2.66 -16.56 7.59
C ASN A 163 -2.65 -18.11 7.75
N PRO A 164 -2.54 -18.89 6.65
CA PRO A 164 -2.60 -20.36 6.70
C PRO A 164 -1.38 -21.01 7.36
N GLU A 165 -0.24 -20.33 7.46
CA GLU A 165 0.93 -20.85 8.17
C GLU A 165 0.74 -20.82 9.70
N ARG A 166 -0.16 -19.97 10.20
CA ARG A 166 -0.52 -19.88 11.62
C ARG A 166 -1.57 -20.93 11.99
N ARG A 167 -1.28 -22.21 11.77
CA ARG A 167 -2.22 -23.35 11.91
C ARG A 167 -3.08 -23.36 13.18
N LYS A 168 -2.53 -22.91 14.32
CA LYS A 168 -3.25 -22.88 15.61
C LYS A 168 -4.36 -21.83 15.67
N THR A 169 -4.21 -20.72 14.94
CA THR A 169 -5.11 -19.57 14.99
C THR A 169 -5.82 -19.32 13.67
N PHE A 170 -5.38 -19.98 12.59
CA PHE A 170 -5.98 -19.85 11.27
C PHE A 170 -7.47 -20.19 11.29
N SER A 171 -8.25 -19.36 10.62
CA SER A 171 -9.69 -19.53 10.45
C SER A 171 -10.04 -19.48 8.97
N ILE A 172 -10.62 -20.56 8.45
CA ILE A 172 -11.04 -20.62 7.06
C ILE A 172 -12.19 -19.66 6.75
N SER A 173 -13.05 -19.35 7.74
CA SER A 173 -14.11 -18.34 7.58
C SER A 173 -13.52 -16.94 7.48
N ASP A 174 -12.48 -16.66 8.25
CA ASP A 174 -11.78 -15.38 8.21
C ASP A 174 -11.00 -15.21 6.90
N TRP A 175 -10.37 -16.28 6.40
CA TRP A 175 -9.78 -16.32 5.05
C TRP A 175 -10.79 -15.95 3.98
N ARG A 176 -11.93 -16.65 3.96
CA ARG A 176 -13.02 -16.38 3.01
C ARG A 176 -13.54 -14.95 3.12
N HIS A 177 -13.68 -14.44 4.34
CA HIS A 177 -14.09 -13.05 4.56
C HIS A 177 -13.14 -12.07 3.87
N VAL A 178 -11.83 -12.17 4.08
CA VAL A 178 -10.87 -11.23 3.48
C VAL A 178 -10.86 -11.37 1.96
N CYS A 179 -10.87 -12.59 1.42
CA CYS A 179 -10.96 -12.81 -0.03
C CYS A 179 -12.22 -12.19 -0.64
N GLN A 180 -13.39 -12.36 -0.01
CA GLN A 180 -14.65 -11.79 -0.49
C GLN A 180 -14.66 -10.26 -0.46
N ARG A 181 -14.09 -9.65 0.60
CA ARG A 181 -13.97 -8.19 0.71
C ARG A 181 -13.04 -7.63 -0.36
N ALA A 182 -11.89 -8.27 -0.58
CA ALA A 182 -10.96 -7.89 -1.64
C ALA A 182 -11.56 -8.09 -3.05
N SER A 183 -12.23 -9.23 -3.29
CA SER A 183 -12.89 -9.55 -4.56
C SER A 183 -13.95 -8.49 -4.89
N SER A 184 -14.83 -8.20 -3.94
CA SER A 184 -15.88 -7.18 -4.09
C SER A 184 -15.29 -5.79 -4.40
N ALA A 185 -14.24 -5.39 -3.68
CA ALA A 185 -13.61 -4.08 -3.86
C ALA A 185 -12.94 -3.93 -5.23
N LEU A 186 -12.38 -5.02 -5.78
CA LEU A 186 -11.74 -5.02 -7.10
C LEU A 186 -12.78 -5.20 -8.24
N GLN A 187 -13.83 -5.98 -8.01
CA GLN A 187 -14.91 -6.19 -8.97
C GLN A 187 -15.66 -4.89 -9.30
N VAL A 188 -15.96 -4.06 -8.28
CA VAL A 188 -16.59 -2.75 -8.49
C VAL A 188 -15.73 -1.82 -9.35
N ARG A 189 -14.41 -2.06 -9.41
CA ARG A 189 -13.45 -1.32 -10.24
C ARG A 189 -13.22 -1.93 -11.62
N GLY A 190 -13.99 -2.97 -11.99
CA GLY A 190 -13.85 -3.67 -13.27
C GLY A 190 -12.65 -4.61 -13.36
N LEU A 191 -11.96 -4.89 -12.25
CA LEU A 191 -10.81 -5.79 -12.19
C LEU A 191 -11.22 -7.26 -12.04
N SER A 192 -12.12 -7.70 -12.92
CA SER A 192 -12.82 -9.00 -12.82
C SER A 192 -11.89 -10.21 -12.86
N GLY A 193 -10.79 -10.15 -13.61
CA GLY A 193 -9.80 -11.23 -13.63
C GLY A 193 -9.11 -11.45 -12.27
N ILE A 194 -8.85 -10.38 -11.52
CA ILE A 194 -8.26 -10.46 -10.18
C ILE A 194 -9.33 -10.91 -9.18
N ALA A 195 -10.55 -10.38 -9.28
CA ALA A 195 -11.69 -10.81 -8.46
C ALA A 195 -11.99 -12.32 -8.63
N THR A 196 -11.99 -12.82 -9.86
CA THR A 196 -12.18 -14.25 -10.16
C THR A 196 -11.11 -15.11 -9.51
N TRP A 197 -9.84 -14.66 -9.51
CA TRP A 197 -8.77 -15.37 -8.81
C TRP A 197 -9.00 -15.40 -7.29
N LEU A 198 -9.42 -14.28 -6.70
CA LEU A 198 -9.76 -14.18 -5.28
C LEU A 198 -10.92 -15.11 -4.89
N ASP A 199 -11.97 -15.15 -5.72
CA ASP A 199 -13.10 -16.04 -5.52
C ASP A 199 -12.65 -17.51 -5.60
N GLY A 200 -11.77 -17.85 -6.55
CA GLY A 200 -11.18 -19.17 -6.67
C GLY A 200 -10.40 -19.61 -5.43
N VAL A 201 -9.49 -18.77 -4.93
CA VAL A 201 -8.72 -19.10 -3.71
C VAL A 201 -9.57 -19.09 -2.44
N ALA A 202 -10.68 -18.35 -2.41
CA ALA A 202 -11.64 -18.39 -1.31
C ALA A 202 -12.36 -19.76 -1.20
N GLN A 203 -12.56 -20.45 -2.32
CA GLN A 203 -13.18 -21.79 -2.33
C GLN A 203 -12.23 -22.91 -1.88
N SER A 204 -10.92 -22.66 -1.85
CA SER A 204 -9.96 -23.64 -1.34
C SER A 204 -10.21 -23.93 0.15
N ASN A 205 -10.30 -25.20 0.51
CA ASN A 205 -10.35 -25.63 1.92
C ASN A 205 -8.95 -25.72 2.56
N ALA A 206 -7.89 -25.55 1.77
CA ALA A 206 -6.50 -25.62 2.20
C ALA A 206 -5.68 -24.52 1.52
N PRO A 207 -5.96 -23.23 1.81
CA PRO A 207 -5.16 -22.13 1.27
C PRO A 207 -3.71 -22.24 1.74
N ARG A 208 -2.79 -21.84 0.87
CA ARG A 208 -1.34 -21.92 1.09
C ARG A 208 -0.77 -20.51 1.30
N LYS A 209 0.49 -20.45 1.76
CA LYS A 209 1.21 -19.19 1.93
C LYS A 209 1.21 -18.33 0.66
N CYS A 210 1.51 -18.93 -0.50
CA CYS A 210 1.48 -18.20 -1.77
C CYS A 210 0.10 -17.61 -2.13
N ASP A 211 -0.99 -18.22 -1.65
CA ASP A 211 -2.34 -17.69 -1.86
C ASP A 211 -2.55 -16.46 -0.96
N GLN A 212 -2.06 -16.50 0.30
CA GLN A 212 -2.05 -15.34 1.21
C GLN A 212 -1.20 -14.21 0.64
N ASP A 213 -0.02 -14.50 0.09
CA ASP A 213 0.84 -13.49 -0.52
C ASP A 213 0.10 -12.76 -1.66
N GLY A 214 -0.58 -13.54 -2.52
CA GLY A 214 -1.38 -12.98 -3.60
C GLY A 214 -2.56 -12.14 -3.11
N LEU A 215 -3.18 -12.52 -1.99
CA LEU A 215 -4.25 -11.74 -1.35
C LEU A 215 -3.71 -10.43 -0.76
N ASP A 216 -2.57 -10.46 -0.07
CA ASP A 216 -1.96 -9.26 0.51
C ASP A 216 -1.43 -8.31 -0.57
N ALA A 217 -0.92 -8.84 -1.69
CA ALA A 217 -0.61 -8.05 -2.88
C ALA A 217 -1.85 -7.37 -3.47
N CYS A 218 -3.01 -8.03 -3.48
CA CYS A 218 -4.29 -7.42 -3.87
C CYS A 218 -4.70 -6.28 -2.92
N ILE A 219 -4.45 -6.43 -1.61
CA ILE A 219 -4.73 -5.38 -0.62
C ILE A 219 -3.78 -4.19 -0.81
N CYS A 220 -2.50 -4.44 -1.11
CA CYS A 220 -1.55 -3.39 -1.49
C CYS A 220 -2.02 -2.64 -2.75
N LEU A 221 -2.51 -3.36 -3.76
CA LEU A 221 -3.07 -2.76 -4.98
C LEU A 221 -4.29 -1.88 -4.66
N LEU A 222 -5.14 -2.28 -3.71
CA LEU A 222 -6.27 -1.44 -3.28
C LEU A 222 -5.80 -0.10 -2.69
N ALA A 223 -4.70 -0.06 -1.96
CA ALA A 223 -4.12 1.22 -1.53
C ALA A 223 -3.70 2.09 -2.72
N ALA A 224 -3.10 1.49 -3.76
CA ALA A 224 -2.72 2.20 -4.99
C ALA A 224 -3.94 2.76 -5.74
N LEU A 225 -5.01 1.96 -5.82
CA LEU A 225 -6.29 2.35 -6.42
C LEU A 225 -6.92 3.53 -5.67
N HIS A 226 -6.91 3.51 -4.33
CA HIS A 226 -7.42 4.62 -3.53
C HIS A 226 -6.68 5.94 -3.82
N LEU A 227 -5.36 5.89 -3.95
CA LEU A 227 -4.55 7.07 -4.28
C LEU A 227 -4.98 7.70 -5.61
N VAL A 228 -5.06 6.92 -6.69
CA VAL A 228 -5.37 7.45 -8.04
C VAL A 228 -6.85 7.73 -8.27
N GLU A 229 -7.73 7.21 -7.43
CA GLU A 229 -9.14 7.60 -7.36
C GLU A 229 -9.34 8.95 -6.64
N THR A 230 -8.26 9.63 -6.25
CA THR A 230 -8.28 10.91 -5.52
C THR A 230 -9.04 10.84 -4.19
N ARG A 231 -9.20 9.62 -3.65
CA ARG A 231 -9.75 9.41 -2.32
C ARG A 231 -8.74 9.87 -1.30
N GLU A 232 -9.25 10.32 -0.16
CA GLU A 232 -8.39 10.67 0.96
C GLU A 232 -7.66 9.42 1.47
N CYS A 233 -6.35 9.56 1.60
CA CYS A 233 -5.43 8.58 2.15
C CYS A 233 -4.71 9.21 3.35
N MET A 234 -4.13 8.35 4.17
CA MET A 234 -3.44 8.75 5.38
C MET A 234 -2.00 8.25 5.34
N MET A 235 -1.06 9.16 5.57
CA MET A 235 0.35 8.88 5.82
C MET A 235 0.60 8.92 7.33
N VAL A 236 1.05 7.80 7.89
CA VAL A 236 1.47 7.70 9.30
C VAL A 236 2.99 7.62 9.34
N GLY A 237 3.68 8.46 10.11
CA GLY A 237 5.14 8.51 10.18
C GLY A 237 5.77 9.72 9.46
N SER A 238 7.04 9.61 9.10
CA SER A 238 7.79 10.69 8.42
C SER A 238 8.74 10.15 7.35
N LEU A 239 9.11 11.02 6.40
CA LEU A 239 10.13 10.69 5.39
C LEU A 239 11.51 10.44 6.01
N ASP A 240 11.76 11.00 7.20
CA ASP A 240 13.05 10.85 7.87
C ASP A 240 13.22 9.51 8.56
N THR A 241 12.15 8.97 9.15
CA THR A 241 12.21 7.79 10.04
C THR A 241 11.36 6.61 9.55
N GLY A 242 10.71 6.76 8.40
CA GLY A 242 9.80 5.79 7.82
C GLY A 242 8.34 6.15 8.05
N TYR A 243 7.51 5.74 7.08
CA TYR A 243 6.10 6.05 7.04
C TYR A 243 5.31 4.89 6.42
N ILE A 244 4.01 4.85 6.64
CA ILE A 244 3.07 3.90 6.05
C ILE A 244 1.91 4.68 5.46
N VAL A 245 1.51 4.36 4.22
CA VAL A 245 0.33 4.92 3.55
C VAL A 245 -0.78 3.88 3.47
N VAL A 246 -2.00 4.29 3.85
CA VAL A 246 -3.23 3.49 3.77
C VAL A 246 -4.43 4.37 3.38
N PRO A 247 -5.57 3.80 2.95
CA PRO A 247 -6.83 4.55 2.88
C PRO A 247 -7.16 5.30 4.17
N HIS A 248 -7.84 6.44 4.07
CA HIS A 248 -8.35 7.16 5.25
C HIS A 248 -9.54 6.43 5.89
N ALA A 249 -9.64 6.54 7.21
CA ALA A 249 -10.83 6.21 7.99
C ALA A 249 -10.86 7.00 9.29
N ASP A 250 -11.99 7.67 9.58
CA ASP A 250 -12.11 8.59 10.73
C ASP A 250 -11.76 7.93 12.08
N SER A 251 -12.22 6.69 12.28
CA SER A 251 -11.97 5.94 13.51
C SER A 251 -10.49 5.62 13.69
N LEU A 252 -9.81 5.20 12.62
CA LEU A 252 -8.39 4.91 12.64
C LEU A 252 -7.56 6.19 12.81
N TYR A 253 -7.92 7.26 12.10
CA TYR A 253 -7.30 8.57 12.23
C TYR A 253 -7.36 9.06 13.68
N THR A 254 -8.53 8.96 14.31
CA THR A 254 -8.74 9.32 15.73
C THR A 254 -7.88 8.47 16.67
N GLU A 255 -7.81 7.15 16.45
CA GLU A 255 -6.98 6.24 17.25
C GLU A 255 -5.48 6.58 17.16
N LEU A 256 -5.01 6.96 15.96
CA LEU A 256 -3.62 7.33 15.72
C LEU A 256 -3.28 8.71 16.29
N HIS A 257 -4.19 9.68 16.19
CA HIS A 257 -4.06 10.98 16.85
C HIS A 257 -3.92 10.83 18.36
N ALA A 258 -4.83 10.09 18.99
CA ALA A 258 -4.75 9.81 20.42
C ALA A 258 -3.45 9.09 20.80
N ARG A 259 -2.94 8.20 19.92
CA ARG A 259 -1.65 7.53 20.15
C ARG A 259 -0.46 8.49 20.05
N CYS A 260 -0.51 9.48 19.16
CA CYS A 260 0.52 10.51 19.09
C CYS A 260 0.59 11.30 20.41
N GLU A 261 -0.55 11.74 20.94
CA GLU A 261 -0.63 12.46 22.22
C GLU A 261 -0.09 11.62 23.38
N GLN A 262 -0.50 10.35 23.48
CA GLN A 262 -0.03 9.40 24.50
C GLN A 262 1.48 9.13 24.44
N THR A 263 2.12 9.42 23.31
CA THR A 263 3.54 9.21 23.09
C THR A 263 4.30 10.51 22.89
N SER A 264 3.71 11.63 23.31
CA SER A 264 4.31 12.97 23.27
C SER A 264 4.75 13.41 21.87
N ARG A 265 3.93 13.12 20.86
CA ARG A 265 4.12 13.51 19.46
C ARG A 265 3.01 14.45 19.01
N THR A 266 3.36 15.46 18.21
CA THR A 266 2.40 16.36 17.57
C THR A 266 1.67 15.62 16.46
N ALA A 267 0.37 15.33 16.65
CA ALA A 267 -0.35 14.43 15.75
C ALA A 267 -0.34 14.88 14.27
N SER A 268 -0.45 16.19 14.00
CA SER A 268 -0.40 16.74 12.63
C SER A 268 0.94 16.54 11.91
N GLU A 269 2.02 16.27 12.63
CA GLU A 269 3.34 15.97 12.05
C GLU A 269 3.52 14.49 11.73
N TRP A 270 2.69 13.63 12.33
CA TRP A 270 2.83 12.18 12.31
C TRP A 270 1.68 11.45 11.62
N VAL A 271 0.52 12.08 11.48
CA VAL A 271 -0.67 11.54 10.83
C VAL A 271 -1.18 12.63 9.88
N ARG A 272 -0.93 12.46 8.58
CA ARG A 272 -1.28 13.43 7.55
C ARG A 272 -2.31 12.84 6.60
N LEU A 273 -3.42 13.55 6.41
CA LEU A 273 -4.40 13.26 5.37
C LEU A 273 -3.98 13.93 4.08
N PHE A 274 -4.16 13.24 2.96
CA PHE A 274 -3.87 13.76 1.63
C PHE A 274 -4.68 13.04 0.57
N SER A 275 -4.90 13.70 -0.57
CA SER A 275 -5.38 13.08 -1.80
C SER A 275 -4.39 13.40 -2.91
N LEU A 276 -4.18 12.49 -3.86
CA LEU A 276 -3.42 12.85 -5.05
C LEU A 276 -4.17 13.94 -5.80
N THR A 277 -3.52 15.09 -5.98
CA THR A 277 -4.03 16.13 -6.85
C THR A 277 -3.90 15.67 -8.30
N THR A 278 -5.01 15.73 -9.04
CA THR A 278 -4.99 15.47 -10.47
C THR A 278 -4.02 16.45 -11.13
N ILE A 279 -3.15 15.95 -12.01
CA ILE A 279 -2.35 16.80 -12.90
C ILE A 279 -3.33 17.50 -13.85
N SER A 280 -3.88 18.64 -13.45
CA SER A 280 -4.48 19.56 -14.41
C SER A 280 -3.34 20.17 -15.20
N GLY A 281 -3.10 19.62 -16.39
CA GLY A 281 -2.31 20.27 -17.42
C GLY A 281 -2.97 21.59 -17.81
N ALA A 282 -2.63 22.66 -17.11
CA ALA A 282 -2.83 24.02 -17.55
C ALA A 282 -1.70 24.86 -16.94
N LEU A 283 -0.62 25.03 -17.71
CA LEU A 283 0.30 26.14 -17.48
C LEU A 283 -0.54 27.43 -17.52
N PRO A 284 -0.42 28.35 -16.55
CA PRO A 284 -0.97 29.68 -16.72
C PRO A 284 -0.24 30.31 -17.92
N GLY A 285 -0.95 30.46 -19.04
CA GLY A 285 -0.44 31.21 -20.18
C GLY A 285 -0.10 32.65 -19.76
N PRO A 286 0.92 33.27 -20.35
CA PRO A 286 1.27 34.63 -20.01
C PRO A 286 0.14 35.54 -20.50
N SER A 287 -0.65 36.10 -19.59
CA SER A 287 -1.55 37.21 -19.91
C SER A 287 -0.68 38.42 -20.24
N GLY A 288 -0.41 38.57 -21.53
CA GLY A 288 0.28 39.71 -22.10
C GLY A 288 -0.44 41.02 -21.82
N ASN A 289 0.37 42.04 -21.56
CA ASN A 289 0.04 43.46 -21.56
C ASN A 289 -0.88 43.84 -22.73
N SER A 290 -2.03 44.42 -22.42
CA SER A 290 -2.70 45.36 -23.32
C SER A 290 -2.50 46.78 -22.79
N MET A 291 -1.62 47.52 -23.45
CA MET A 291 -1.51 48.97 -23.37
C MET A 291 -2.87 49.60 -23.67
N GLN A 292 -3.40 50.37 -22.72
CA GLN A 292 -4.40 51.38 -23.01
C GLN A 292 -3.72 52.56 -23.72
N ARG A 293 -4.08 52.79 -24.98
CA ARG A 293 -3.98 54.11 -25.62
C ARG A 293 -5.29 54.84 -25.33
N THR A 294 -5.22 55.87 -24.51
CA THR A 294 -6.24 56.92 -24.43
C THR A 294 -5.90 58.02 -25.43
N GLU A 295 -6.79 58.22 -26.40
CA GLU A 295 -6.97 59.50 -27.08
C GLU A 295 -8.17 60.21 -26.45
N ARG A 296 -7.99 61.52 -26.23
CA ARG A 296 -8.93 62.59 -25.82
C ARG A 296 -9.24 62.74 -24.34
#